data_AF-A0A956N4W1-F1
#
_entry.id   AF-A0A956N4W1-F1
#
_cell.length_a   1.000
_cell.length_b   1.000
_cell.length_c   1.000
_cell.angle_alpha   90.00
_cell.angle_beta   90.00
_cell.angle_gamma   90.00
#
_symmetry.space_group_name_H-M   'P 1'
#
loop_
_entity.id
_entity.type
_entity.pdbx_description
1 polymer ?
#
loop_
_entity_poly.entity_id
_entity_poly.type
_entity_poly.pdbx_seq_one_letter_code
_entity_poly.pdbx_strand_id
1 'polypeptide(L)'
;QFQWMLRIVDVAGALEARGYPPDVDVEVELDIEDDLVSENRGRFTLGVRDGRAVVSAGGAGRAVLHVRALASLYTGWLRPRDAVAYGWLRADDATVDALERVFAGPTAWMSDMF
;
A
#
# COMPACT_ATOMS: atom_id res chain seq x y z
N GLN A 1 -23.08 -2.21 8.02
CA GLN A 1 -22.18 -1.99 6.87
C GLN A 1 -21.51 -3.32 6.56
N PHE A 2 -21.55 -3.77 5.30
CA PHE A 2 -20.87 -5.01 4.90
C PHE A 2 -19.40 -4.72 4.62
N GLN A 3 -18.54 -5.67 5.00
CA GLN A 3 -17.13 -5.66 4.61
C GLN A 3 -17.03 -6.30 3.23
N TRP A 4 -16.41 -5.59 2.28
CA TRP A 4 -16.07 -6.10 0.96
C TRP A 4 -14.57 -6.30 0.86
N MET A 5 -14.14 -7.12 -0.10
CA MET A 5 -12.73 -7.44 -0.29
C MET A 5 -12.21 -6.73 -1.55
N LEU A 6 -10.93 -6.34 -1.52
CA LEU A 6 -10.22 -5.78 -2.66
C LEU A 6 -9.01 -6.66 -3.00
N ARG A 7 -8.71 -6.78 -4.29
CA ARG A 7 -7.46 -7.35 -4.78
C ARG A 7 -6.78 -6.34 -5.69
N ILE A 8 -5.52 -6.03 -5.40
CA ILE A 8 -4.65 -5.28 -6.31
C ILE A 8 -4.22 -6.21 -7.43
N VAL A 9 -4.60 -5.93 -8.67
CA VAL A 9 -4.26 -6.75 -9.85
C VAL A 9 -2.95 -6.33 -10.50
N ASP A 10 -2.63 -5.04 -10.45
CA ASP A 10 -1.40 -4.41 -10.93
C ASP A 10 -0.91 -3.47 -9.82
N VAL A 11 0.19 -3.83 -9.16
CA VAL A 11 0.74 -3.06 -8.02
C VAL A 11 1.14 -1.65 -8.44
N ALA A 12 1.88 -1.49 -9.54
CA ALA A 12 2.35 -0.19 -9.97
C ALA A 12 1.17 0.67 -10.43
N GLY A 13 0.33 0.13 -11.33
CA GLY A 13 -0.82 0.85 -11.85
C GLY A 13 -1.82 1.26 -10.77
N ALA A 14 -2.09 0.40 -9.78
CA ALA A 14 -2.99 0.74 -8.67
C ALA A 14 -2.43 1.88 -7.80
N LEU A 15 -1.14 1.80 -7.43
CA LEU A 15 -0.50 2.83 -6.61
C LEU A 15 -0.42 4.17 -7.36
N GLU A 16 -0.07 4.18 -8.65
CA GLU A 16 -0.02 5.42 -9.45
C GLU A 16 -1.40 6.04 -9.67
N ALA A 17 -2.45 5.23 -9.77
CA ALA A 17 -3.83 5.69 -9.96
C ALA A 17 -4.50 6.20 -8.68
N ARG A 18 -3.94 5.88 -7.50
CA ARG A 18 -4.48 6.31 -6.21
C ARG A 18 -4.21 7.80 -5.97
N GLY A 19 -5.20 8.50 -5.40
CA GLY A 19 -4.98 9.84 -4.84
C GLY A 19 -4.34 9.79 -3.46
N TYR A 20 -3.37 10.66 -3.19
CA TYR A 20 -2.65 10.73 -1.92
C TYR A 20 -2.90 12.07 -1.20
N PRO A 21 -2.71 12.14 0.13
CA PRO A 21 -2.77 13.42 0.83
C PRO A 21 -1.74 14.42 0.25
N PRO A 22 -2.12 15.68 0.00
CA PRO A 22 -1.30 16.62 -0.77
C PRO A 22 -0.03 17.08 -0.03
N ASP A 23 0.00 16.96 1.29
CA ASP A 23 1.12 17.31 2.17
C ASP A 23 2.15 16.16 2.35
N VAL A 24 1.93 15.03 1.68
CA VAL A 24 2.85 13.90 1.70
C VAL A 24 3.90 14.07 0.60
N ASP A 25 5.15 14.19 1.04
CA ASP A 25 6.36 14.11 0.21
C ASP A 25 7.29 13.07 0.84
N VAL A 26 7.29 11.85 0.29
CA VAL A 26 8.08 10.71 0.77
C VAL A 26 8.39 9.72 -0.35
N GLU A 27 9.41 8.89 -0.12
CA GLU A 27 9.70 7.71 -0.92
C GLU A 27 9.68 6.47 -0.02
N VAL A 28 9.03 5.40 -0.48
CA VAL A 28 8.92 4.13 0.25
C VAL A 28 9.35 2.97 -0.65
N GLU A 29 10.19 2.09 -0.12
CA GLU A 29 10.70 0.91 -0.85
C GLU A 29 9.97 -0.34 -0.37
N LEU A 30 9.16 -0.92 -1.24
CA LEU A 30 8.31 -2.09 -1.00
C LEU A 30 8.97 -3.36 -1.53
N ASP A 31 8.71 -4.50 -0.88
CA ASP A 31 8.95 -5.85 -1.39
C ASP A 31 7.64 -6.62 -1.30
N ILE A 32 7.04 -6.89 -2.46
CA ILE A 32 5.69 -7.45 -2.55
C ILE A 32 5.76 -8.96 -2.84
N GLU A 33 5.06 -9.72 -2.00
CA GLU A 33 4.74 -11.12 -2.24
C GLU A 33 3.34 -11.24 -2.87
N ASP A 34 3.20 -12.01 -3.94
CA ASP A 34 1.94 -12.33 -4.59
C ASP A 34 2.01 -13.78 -5.09
N ASP A 35 1.19 -14.66 -4.52
CA ASP A 35 1.14 -16.08 -4.85
C ASP A 35 0.46 -16.39 -6.19
N LEU A 36 -0.23 -15.41 -6.79
CA LEU A 36 -1.09 -15.61 -7.96
C LEU A 36 -0.65 -14.81 -9.18
N VAL A 37 -0.35 -13.51 -9.03
CA VAL A 37 0.05 -12.63 -10.14
C VAL A 37 1.54 -12.37 -10.06
N SER A 38 2.30 -13.03 -10.93
CA SER A 38 3.75 -13.05 -10.86
C SER A 38 4.41 -11.69 -11.05
N GLU A 39 3.75 -10.83 -11.81
CA GLU A 39 4.13 -9.48 -12.21
C GLU A 39 4.05 -8.48 -11.04
N ASN A 40 3.23 -8.79 -10.03
CA ASN A 40 3.15 -8.00 -8.80
C ASN A 40 4.28 -8.31 -7.82
N ARG A 41 5.05 -9.39 -8.05
CA ARG A 41 6.09 -9.82 -7.11
C ARG A 41 7.36 -9.00 -7.27
N GLY A 42 8.00 -8.74 -6.14
CA GLY A 42 9.32 -8.16 -6.07
C GLY A 42 9.29 -6.72 -5.58
N ARG A 43 10.37 -5.99 -5.88
CA ARG A 43 10.65 -4.70 -5.26
C ARG A 43 10.14 -3.53 -6.07
N PHE A 44 9.57 -2.57 -5.37
CA PHE A 44 9.04 -1.33 -5.94
C PHE A 44 9.48 -0.13 -5.11
N THR A 45 9.77 0.99 -5.76
CA THR A 45 9.94 2.28 -5.12
C THR A 45 8.72 3.13 -5.42
N LEU A 46 8.00 3.52 -4.37
CA LEU A 46 6.83 4.40 -4.42
C LEU A 46 7.24 5.80 -3.98
N GLY A 47 7.32 6.74 -4.93
CA GLY A 47 7.51 8.16 -4.63
C GLY A 47 6.16 8.88 -4.63
N VAL A 48 5.80 9.54 -3.54
CA VAL A 48 4.57 10.33 -3.42
C VAL A 48 4.94 11.81 -3.25
N ARG A 49 4.34 12.67 -4.08
CA ARG A 49 4.49 14.14 -3.99
C ARG A 49 3.27 14.82 -4.62
N ASP A 50 2.83 15.93 -4.04
CA ASP A 50 1.71 16.75 -4.54
C ASP A 50 0.44 15.93 -4.81
N GLY A 51 0.16 14.96 -3.93
CA GLY A 51 -1.01 14.07 -4.00
C GLY A 51 -0.98 13.02 -5.10
N ARG A 52 0.16 12.84 -5.79
CA ARG A 52 0.36 11.86 -6.86
C ARG A 52 1.51 10.91 -6.53
N ALA A 53 1.47 9.72 -7.12
CA ALA A 53 2.54 8.75 -7.02
C ALA A 53 3.22 8.48 -8.37
N VAL A 54 4.49 8.11 -8.28
CA VAL A 54 5.26 7.45 -9.36
C VAL A 54 5.82 6.17 -8.78
N VAL A 55 5.69 5.06 -9.50
CA VAL A 55 6.21 3.76 -9.10
C VAL A 55 7.27 3.29 -10.09
N SER A 56 8.38 2.81 -9.55
CA SER A 56 9.44 2.19 -10.34
C SER A 56 9.83 0.84 -9.75
N ALA A 57 10.33 -0.06 -10.59
CA ALA A 57 10.84 -1.34 -10.12
C ALA A 57 12.20 -1.16 -9.41
N GLY A 58 12.42 -1.88 -8.31
CA GLY A 58 13.66 -1.86 -7.53
C GLY A 58 13.50 -1.24 -6.15
N GLY A 59 14.62 -0.72 -5.62
CA GLY A 59 14.75 -0.29 -4.22
C GLY A 59 15.27 -1.43 -3.32
N ALA A 60 15.42 -1.12 -2.03
CA ALA A 60 15.96 -2.04 -1.03
C ALA A 60 14.90 -2.99 -0.43
N GLY A 61 13.61 -2.76 -0.67
CA GLY A 61 12.53 -3.59 -0.11
C GLY A 61 12.43 -3.46 1.41
N ARG A 62 12.42 -2.22 1.94
CA ARG A 62 12.39 -1.94 3.38
C ARG A 62 11.06 -2.32 4.04
N ALA A 63 9.97 -2.31 3.27
CA ALA A 63 8.65 -2.79 3.69
C ALA A 63 8.29 -4.07 2.94
N VAL A 64 8.33 -5.20 3.64
CA VAL A 64 7.99 -6.51 3.07
C VAL A 64 6.58 -6.91 3.47
N LEU A 65 5.73 -7.22 2.49
CA LEU A 65 4.33 -7.56 2.72
C LEU A 65 3.72 -8.35 1.55
N HIS A 66 2.68 -9.12 1.86
CA HIS A 66 1.86 -9.76 0.84
C HIS A 66 0.91 -8.75 0.17
N VAL A 67 0.57 -8.96 -1.11
CA VAL A 67 -0.39 -8.12 -1.87
C VAL A 67 -1.76 -8.00 -1.18
N ARG A 68 -2.11 -8.98 -0.34
CA ARG A 68 -3.33 -8.98 0.49
C ARG A 68 -3.25 -7.94 1.60
N ALA A 69 -2.11 -7.81 2.26
CA ALA A 69 -1.88 -6.76 3.24
C ALA A 69 -1.82 -5.39 2.56
N LEU A 70 -1.16 -5.30 1.40
CA LEU A 70 -1.14 -4.06 0.61
C LEU A 70 -2.55 -3.62 0.22
N ALA A 71 -3.44 -4.54 -0.18
CA ALA A 71 -4.83 -4.22 -0.49
C ALA A 71 -5.58 -3.61 0.70
N SER A 72 -5.34 -4.09 1.92
CA SER A 72 -5.92 -3.53 3.16
C SER A 72 -5.35 -2.15 3.52
N LEU A 73 -4.05 -1.91 3.28
CA LEU A 73 -3.44 -0.59 3.44
C LEU A 73 -3.98 0.40 2.38
N TYR A 74 -4.07 -0.05 1.13
CA TYR A 74 -4.49 0.74 -0.03
C TYR A 74 -5.86 1.40 0.17
N THR A 75 -6.80 0.69 0.79
CA THR A 75 -8.16 1.18 1.09
C THR A 75 -8.24 2.01 2.38
N GLY A 76 -7.15 2.13 3.14
CA GLY A 76 -7.15 2.73 4.47
C GLY A 76 -7.91 1.92 5.53
N TRP A 77 -8.25 0.65 5.22
CA TRP A 77 -8.98 -0.22 6.16
C TRP A 77 -8.09 -0.73 7.30
N LEU A 78 -6.85 -1.08 6.98
CA LEU A 78 -5.84 -1.48 7.95
C LEU A 78 -4.74 -0.42 8.03
N ARG A 79 -4.36 -0.02 9.24
CA ARG A 79 -3.22 0.88 9.42
C ARG A 79 -1.90 0.09 9.31
N PRO A 80 -0.83 0.67 8.75
CA PRO A 80 0.49 0.04 8.70
C PRO A 80 1.00 -0.48 10.05
N ARG A 81 0.83 0.26 11.14
CA ARG A 81 1.22 -0.21 12.49
C ARG A 81 0.45 -1.45 12.94
N ASP A 82 -0.82 -1.56 12.59
CA ASP A 82 -1.63 -2.74 12.90
C ASP A 82 -1.18 -3.93 12.02
N ALA A 83 -0.83 -3.70 10.75
CA ALA A 83 -0.26 -4.72 9.88
C ALA A 83 1.07 -5.29 10.41
N VAL A 84 1.92 -4.45 11.03
CA VAL A 84 3.13 -4.90 11.73
C VAL A 84 2.77 -5.77 12.93
N ALA A 85 1.82 -5.33 13.76
CA ALA A 85 1.38 -6.08 14.94
C ALA A 85 0.80 -7.47 14.57
N TYR A 86 0.17 -7.59 13.40
CA TYR A 86 -0.34 -8.87 12.87
C TYR A 86 0.71 -9.71 12.14
N GLY A 87 1.94 -9.19 11.96
CA GLY A 87 2.99 -9.87 11.20
C GLY A 87 2.74 -9.89 9.68
N TRP A 88 1.88 -9.01 9.18
CA TRP A 88 1.53 -8.89 7.75
C TRP A 88 2.38 -7.87 7.01
N LEU A 89 3.07 -7.00 7.75
CA LEU A 89 4.06 -6.04 7.26
C LEU A 89 5.32 -6.17 8.13
N ARG A 90 6.48 -6.28 7.49
CA ARG A 90 7.79 -6.20 8.15
C ARG A 90 8.55 -4.98 7.63
N ALA A 91 8.78 -4.02 8.51
CA ALA A 91 9.52 -2.79 8.21
C ALA A 91 10.08 -2.17 9.50
N ASP A 92 10.98 -1.20 9.38
CA ASP A 92 11.40 -0.37 10.52
C ASP A 92 10.39 0.73 10.84
N ASP A 93 10.49 1.36 12.01
CA ASP A 93 9.53 2.37 12.46
C ASP A 93 9.43 3.56 11.50
N ALA A 94 10.55 3.99 10.92
CA ALA A 94 10.58 5.11 9.97
C ALA A 94 9.81 4.79 8.69
N THR A 95 9.96 3.58 8.15
CA THR A 95 9.20 3.10 6.99
C THR A 95 7.72 2.94 7.32
N VAL A 96 7.39 2.45 8.52
CA VAL A 96 6.00 2.35 8.98
C VAL A 96 5.37 3.73 9.08
N ASP A 97 6.06 4.72 9.65
CA ASP A 97 5.57 6.11 9.74
C ASP A 97 5.37 6.74 8.35
N ALA A 98 6.25 6.46 7.39
CA ALA A 98 6.06 6.88 6.00
C ALA A 98 4.81 6.23 5.39
N LEU A 99 4.60 4.92 5.60
CA LEU A 99 3.42 4.21 5.14
C LEU A 99 2.12 4.73 5.77
N GLU A 100 2.14 5.08 7.06
CA GLU A 100 0.98 5.69 7.75
C GLU A 100 0.56 6.99 7.06
N ARG A 101 1.54 7.83 6.70
CA ARG A 101 1.29 9.08 5.95
C ARG A 101 0.77 8.81 4.55
N VAL A 102 1.37 7.87 3.82
CA VAL A 102 1.00 7.52 2.43
C VAL A 102 -0.43 6.98 2.35
N PHE A 103 -0.82 6.11 3.29
CA PHE A 103 -2.11 5.42 3.27
C PHE A 103 -3.15 6.04 4.21
N ALA A 104 -2.86 7.20 4.82
CA ALA A 104 -3.83 7.96 5.59
C ALA A 104 -5.08 8.29 4.77
N GLY A 105 -6.25 8.12 5.38
CA GLY A 105 -7.53 8.42 4.76
C GLY A 105 -8.70 7.88 5.58
N PRO A 106 -9.93 8.28 5.23
CA PRO A 106 -11.13 7.69 5.83
C PRO A 106 -11.27 6.23 5.43
N THR A 107 -11.94 5.43 6.26
CA THR A 107 -12.30 4.05 5.91
C THR A 107 -13.15 4.02 4.64
N ALA A 108 -12.74 3.24 3.65
CA ALA A 108 -13.50 3.06 2.42
C ALA A 108 -14.89 2.46 2.69
N TRP A 109 -15.91 2.96 1.98
CA TRP A 109 -17.29 2.48 2.07
C TRP A 109 -17.96 2.51 0.70
N MET A 110 -19.05 1.76 0.56
CA MET A 110 -19.85 1.67 -0.66
C MET A 110 -21.32 1.46 -0.29
N SER A 111 -22.24 2.12 -1.00
CA SER A 111 -23.69 1.98 -0.83
C SER A 111 -24.28 0.75 -1.53
N ASP A 112 -23.66 0.36 -2.64
CA ASP A 112 -24.13 -0.70 -3.53
C ASP A 112 -23.62 -2.09 -3.12
N MET A 113 -24.32 -3.13 -3.59
CA MET A 113 -23.95 -4.53 -3.41
C MET A 113 -24.11 -5.26 -4.76
N PHE A 114 -23.09 -6.02 -5.14
CA PHE A 114 -23.02 -6.82 -6.36
C PHE A 114 -22.20 -8.08 -6.13
#